data_AF-A0A7S2TPE1-F1
#
_entry.id   AF-A0A7S2TPE1-F1
#
_cell.length_a   1.000
_cell.length_b   1.000
_cell.length_c   1.000
_cell.angle_alpha   90.00
_cell.angle_beta   90.00
_cell.angle_gamma   90.00
#
_symmetry.space_group_name_H-M   'P 1'
#
loop_
_entity.id
_entity.type
_entity.pdbx_description
1 polymer ?
#
loop_
_entity_poly.entity_id
_entity_poly.type
_entity_poly.pdbx_seq_one_letter_code
_entity_poly.pdbx_strand_id
1 'polypeptide(L)'
;WKDRSTIGWSVVGHEEKGSIHIAPSMEEVSLKIHRVSLLGELRLNDVLEDMYDKPLDLMTFGMFCEAERSKEHLAFILTVRMFEKLAKDLSEDEYEYFVNEICNLYIKVGSELEINISYKNRLRLMEQVKATLKAKDRDSSLFGPTYRETYRMIERDTFLRFKQLAALQECVVEARKAALWCFCREKGPTCGSFFKIPNPTNVLHYRLYRLIASILNTIALFVYGFHGPAHIGYLCLFLNLGGLLLRAICGPRLDPFSFLVLFVLEPFIRHFNIAETKFVSNKSRRWGEGMSAVWTALVIVSVYFQFDIGVYVLAISQTLTGYVHAFTDDK
;
A
#
# COMPACT_ATOMS: atom_id res chain seq x y z
N TRP A 1 -2.52 -16.69 -34.19
CA TRP A 1 -3.61 -17.59 -33.78
C TRP A 1 -4.59 -16.78 -32.94
N LYS A 2 -5.37 -15.84 -33.50
CA LYS A 2 -6.70 -15.96 -34.10
C LYS A 2 -7.74 -16.71 -33.25
N ASP A 3 -8.67 -15.92 -32.69
CA ASP A 3 -10.05 -16.20 -32.27
C ASP A 3 -10.37 -17.49 -31.50
N ARG A 4 -10.70 -17.33 -30.21
CA ARG A 4 -11.87 -18.00 -29.60
C ARG A 4 -12.55 -17.09 -28.58
N SER A 5 -13.71 -16.59 -28.99
CA SER A 5 -14.73 -15.99 -28.16
C SER A 5 -15.51 -17.04 -27.38
N THR A 6 -16.10 -16.59 -26.25
CA THR A 6 -17.40 -17.01 -25.70
C THR A 6 -17.60 -18.47 -25.28
N ILE A 7 -17.56 -18.71 -23.97
CA ILE A 7 -18.41 -19.70 -23.31
C ILE A 7 -19.15 -18.99 -22.18
N GLY A 8 -20.45 -18.75 -22.40
CA GLY A 8 -21.38 -18.37 -21.35
C GLY A 8 -21.94 -19.61 -20.66
N TRP A 9 -22.20 -19.50 -19.36
CA TRP A 9 -23.01 -20.44 -18.60
C TRP A 9 -24.13 -19.67 -17.90
N SER A 10 -25.35 -19.94 -18.32
CA SER A 10 -26.58 -19.62 -17.59
C SER A 10 -27.03 -20.86 -16.84
N VAL A 11 -27.31 -20.76 -15.53
CA VAL A 11 -28.19 -21.71 -14.84
C VAL A 11 -29.07 -20.95 -13.84
N VAL A 12 -30.36 -20.89 -14.20
CA VAL A 12 -31.60 -21.09 -13.43
C VAL A 12 -31.61 -20.76 -11.93
N GLY A 13 -32.60 -19.94 -11.55
CA GLY A 13 -32.90 -19.57 -10.16
C GLY A 13 -33.76 -20.57 -9.39
N HIS A 14 -33.80 -20.37 -8.08
CA HIS A 14 -34.87 -20.85 -7.19
C HIS A 14 -35.03 -19.89 -6.00
N GLU A 15 -36.28 -19.58 -5.67
CA GLU A 15 -36.72 -18.69 -4.61
C GLU A 15 -36.72 -19.31 -3.19
N GLU A 16 -36.36 -18.44 -2.23
CA GLU A 16 -36.87 -18.20 -0.86
C GLU A 16 -36.94 -19.24 0.30
N LYS A 17 -36.42 -18.72 1.44
CA LYS A 17 -36.84 -18.81 2.86
C LYS A 17 -36.15 -19.80 3.81
N GLY A 18 -35.52 -19.22 4.84
CA GLY A 18 -35.08 -19.89 6.07
C GLY A 18 -33.93 -19.16 6.77
N SER A 19 -34.19 -18.07 7.50
CA SER A 19 -33.18 -17.34 8.27
C SER A 19 -32.87 -18.05 9.60
N ILE A 20 -31.72 -18.73 9.64
CA ILE A 20 -31.08 -19.20 10.88
C ILE A 20 -29.94 -18.22 11.19
N HIS A 21 -29.94 -17.64 12.40
CA HIS A 21 -28.85 -16.82 12.90
C HIS A 21 -27.60 -17.69 13.13
N ILE A 22 -26.75 -17.79 12.12
CA ILE A 22 -25.41 -18.36 12.22
C ILE A 22 -24.52 -17.27 12.80
N ALA A 23 -23.97 -17.51 13.99
CA ALA A 23 -22.87 -16.71 14.55
C ALA A 23 -21.77 -16.57 13.46
N PRO A 24 -21.11 -15.41 13.31
CA PRO A 24 -20.12 -15.22 12.25
C PRO A 24 -19.13 -16.39 12.29
N SER A 25 -19.03 -17.13 11.18
CA SER A 25 -18.17 -18.32 11.12
C SER A 25 -16.74 -17.89 11.43
N MET A 26 -15.99 -18.74 12.14
CA MET A 26 -14.57 -18.50 12.44
C MET A 26 -13.74 -18.20 11.18
N GLU A 27 -14.24 -18.46 9.97
CA GLU A 27 -13.60 -18.11 8.69
C GLU A 27 -13.46 -16.60 8.47
N GLU A 28 -14.43 -15.75 8.85
CA GLU A 28 -14.33 -14.30 8.59
C GLU A 28 -13.37 -13.59 9.56
N VAL A 29 -13.24 -14.09 10.79
CA VAL A 29 -12.24 -13.62 11.75
C VAL A 29 -10.86 -14.20 11.42
N SER A 30 -10.82 -15.43 10.90
CA SER A 30 -9.60 -16.06 10.36
C SER A 30 -9.05 -15.24 9.18
N LEU A 31 -9.88 -14.80 8.23
CA LEU A 31 -9.48 -14.01 7.05
C LEU A 31 -8.79 -12.67 7.38
N LYS A 32 -9.19 -12.00 8.47
CA LYS A 32 -8.61 -10.70 8.87
C LYS A 32 -7.30 -10.84 9.66
N ILE A 33 -7.08 -11.97 10.34
CA ILE A 33 -5.78 -12.30 10.97
C ILE A 33 -4.86 -12.98 9.94
N HIS A 34 -5.40 -13.69 8.95
CA HIS A 34 -4.67 -14.27 7.83
C HIS A 34 -4.03 -13.21 6.93
N ARG A 35 -4.59 -12.01 6.73
CA ARG A 35 -4.01 -11.04 5.76
C ARG A 35 -2.71 -10.36 6.19
N VAL A 36 -2.53 -10.15 7.49
CA VAL A 36 -1.22 -9.71 8.04
C VAL A 36 -0.24 -10.91 8.10
N SER A 37 -0.75 -12.14 8.19
CA SER A 37 0.02 -13.40 8.02
C SER A 37 0.40 -13.66 6.55
N LEU A 38 -0.45 -13.28 5.59
CA LEU A 38 -0.31 -13.53 4.15
C LEU A 38 0.86 -12.76 3.56
N LEU A 39 1.17 -11.57 4.07
CA LEU A 39 2.43 -10.89 3.72
C LEU A 39 3.65 -11.53 4.40
N GLY A 40 3.49 -12.30 5.46
CA GLY A 40 4.56 -13.20 5.95
C GLY A 40 4.75 -14.40 5.02
N GLU A 41 3.64 -14.94 4.51
CA GLU A 41 3.59 -16.20 3.75
C GLU A 41 3.76 -16.04 2.23
N LEU A 42 3.54 -14.85 1.67
CA LEU A 42 3.66 -14.58 0.23
C LEU A 42 5.09 -14.85 -0.23
N ARG A 43 5.26 -15.82 -1.14
CA ARG A 43 6.56 -16.17 -1.70
C ARG A 43 6.73 -15.53 -3.06
N LEU A 44 7.98 -15.22 -3.41
CA LEU A 44 8.30 -14.68 -4.73
C LEU A 44 7.84 -15.66 -5.83
N ASN A 45 8.03 -16.96 -5.61
CA ASN A 45 7.63 -17.98 -6.58
C ASN A 45 6.13 -17.94 -6.94
N ASP A 46 5.26 -17.63 -5.98
CA ASP A 46 3.81 -17.57 -6.21
C ASP A 46 3.45 -16.41 -7.15
N VAL A 47 4.14 -15.27 -7.02
CA VAL A 47 4.01 -14.12 -7.93
C VAL A 47 4.61 -14.42 -9.29
N LEU A 48 5.76 -15.11 -9.34
CA LEU A 48 6.38 -15.53 -10.60
C LEU A 48 5.54 -16.57 -11.37
N GLU A 49 4.67 -17.29 -10.67
CA GLU A 49 3.71 -18.25 -11.25
C GLU A 49 2.34 -17.61 -11.52
N ASP A 50 2.21 -16.29 -11.32
CA ASP A 50 0.98 -15.53 -11.55
C ASP A 50 -0.23 -16.09 -10.80
N MET A 51 0.00 -16.58 -9.57
CA MET A 51 -1.02 -17.23 -8.73
C MET A 51 -1.99 -16.26 -8.06
N TYR A 52 -1.77 -14.95 -8.19
CA TYR A 52 -2.53 -13.90 -7.52
C TYR A 52 -3.01 -12.84 -8.50
N ASP A 53 -4.14 -12.21 -8.16
CA ASP A 53 -4.63 -11.03 -8.85
C ASP A 53 -3.84 -9.76 -8.47
N LYS A 54 -4.10 -8.68 -9.21
CA LYS A 54 -3.59 -7.34 -8.88
C LYS A 54 -3.90 -6.94 -7.43
N PRO A 55 -2.94 -6.32 -6.71
CA PRO A 55 -1.64 -5.82 -7.18
C PRO A 55 -0.48 -6.83 -7.03
N LEU A 56 -0.75 -8.12 -6.80
CA LEU A 56 0.25 -9.16 -6.50
C LEU A 56 0.55 -10.08 -7.69
N ASP A 57 0.11 -9.71 -8.90
CA ASP A 57 0.35 -10.45 -10.15
C ASP A 57 1.79 -10.24 -10.68
N LEU A 58 2.21 -11.12 -11.60
CA LEU A 58 3.54 -11.04 -12.22
C LEU A 58 3.73 -9.71 -12.97
N MET A 59 2.67 -9.23 -13.63
CA MET A 59 2.71 -8.00 -14.41
C MET A 59 2.98 -6.77 -13.54
N THR A 60 2.29 -6.64 -12.39
CA THR A 60 2.52 -5.53 -11.46
C THR A 60 3.89 -5.62 -10.83
N PHE A 61 4.37 -6.83 -10.53
CA PHE A 61 5.75 -7.01 -10.05
C PHE A 61 6.79 -6.63 -11.11
N GLY A 62 6.56 -6.95 -12.39
CA GLY A 62 7.43 -6.53 -13.50
C GLY A 62 7.52 -5.01 -13.64
N MET A 63 6.38 -4.31 -13.58
CA MET A 63 6.35 -2.85 -13.58
C MET A 63 7.09 -2.26 -12.36
N PHE A 64 6.97 -2.90 -11.20
CA PHE A 64 7.69 -2.49 -9.99
C PHE A 64 9.21 -2.64 -10.17
N CYS A 65 9.69 -3.79 -10.68
CA CYS A 65 11.11 -4.00 -10.97
C CYS A 65 11.65 -3.00 -12.01
N GLU A 66 10.85 -2.62 -13.00
CA GLU A 66 11.24 -1.58 -13.96
C GLU A 66 11.40 -0.20 -13.29
N ALA A 67 10.47 0.18 -12.42
CA ALA A 67 10.56 1.43 -11.67
C ALA A 67 11.78 1.45 -10.72
N GLU A 68 12.13 0.30 -10.13
CA GLU A 68 13.30 0.11 -9.27
C GLU A 68 14.61 -0.13 -10.03
N ARG A 69 14.57 -0.13 -11.38
CA ARG A 69 15.74 -0.43 -12.24
C ARG A 69 16.40 -1.78 -11.91
N SER A 70 15.60 -2.81 -11.69
CA SER A 70 16.01 -4.20 -11.44
C SER A 70 15.31 -5.21 -12.37
N LYS A 71 14.78 -4.73 -13.50
CA LYS A 71 14.02 -5.56 -14.45
C LYS A 71 14.87 -6.64 -15.12
N GLU A 72 16.17 -6.41 -15.27
CA GLU A 72 17.13 -7.36 -15.83
C GLU A 72 17.25 -8.64 -15.00
N HIS A 73 17.20 -8.53 -13.67
CA HIS A 73 17.26 -9.70 -12.78
C HIS A 73 15.98 -10.53 -12.89
N LEU A 74 14.82 -9.88 -12.96
CA LEU A 74 13.53 -10.56 -13.15
C LEU A 74 13.48 -11.24 -14.52
N ALA A 75 13.89 -10.53 -15.58
CA ALA A 75 13.96 -11.07 -16.93
C ALA A 75 14.88 -12.30 -16.99
N PHE A 76 16.06 -12.24 -16.39
CA PHE A 76 16.97 -13.39 -16.30
C PHE A 76 16.32 -14.60 -15.61
N ILE A 77 15.67 -14.41 -14.46
CA ILE A 77 14.98 -15.49 -13.74
C ILE A 77 13.91 -16.15 -14.63
N LEU A 78 13.07 -15.33 -15.28
CA LEU A 78 12.01 -15.84 -16.15
C LEU A 78 12.58 -16.59 -17.37
N THR A 79 13.64 -16.04 -17.99
CA THR A 79 14.32 -16.67 -19.14
C THR A 79 14.98 -18.00 -18.74
N VAL A 80 15.63 -18.08 -17.58
CA VAL A 80 16.24 -19.34 -17.10
C VAL A 80 15.15 -20.39 -16.77
N ARG A 81 14.04 -20.00 -16.14
CA ARG A 81 12.91 -20.93 -15.91
C ARG A 81 12.33 -21.46 -17.22
N MET A 82 12.27 -20.63 -18.26
CA MET A 82 11.84 -21.03 -19.59
C MET A 82 12.85 -21.99 -20.23
N PHE A 83 14.15 -21.68 -20.13
CA PHE A 83 15.22 -22.56 -20.60
C PHE A 83 15.18 -23.93 -19.92
N GLU A 84 15.07 -24.00 -18.59
CA GLU A 84 15.00 -25.26 -17.82
C GLU A 84 13.83 -26.15 -18.28
N LYS A 85 12.70 -25.55 -18.67
CA LYS A 85 11.53 -26.27 -19.19
C LYS A 85 11.73 -26.79 -20.61
N LEU A 86 12.42 -26.03 -21.47
CA LEU A 86 12.55 -26.34 -22.90
C LEU A 86 13.81 -27.14 -23.23
N ALA A 87 14.87 -27.05 -22.43
CA ALA A 87 16.22 -27.53 -22.75
C ALA A 87 16.29 -28.99 -23.22
N LYS A 88 15.39 -29.85 -22.71
CA LYS A 88 15.33 -31.27 -23.09
C LYS A 88 14.76 -31.51 -24.49
N ASP A 89 13.89 -30.60 -24.94
CA ASP A 89 13.14 -30.73 -26.19
C ASP A 89 13.82 -29.98 -27.37
N LEU A 90 14.77 -29.09 -27.07
CA LEU A 90 15.52 -28.35 -28.09
C LEU A 90 16.43 -29.27 -28.91
N SER A 91 16.61 -28.95 -30.19
CA SER A 91 17.73 -29.51 -30.97
C SER A 91 19.08 -29.01 -30.43
N GLU A 92 20.18 -29.59 -30.91
CA GLU A 92 21.52 -29.22 -30.42
C GLU A 92 21.84 -27.76 -30.78
N ASP A 93 21.54 -27.37 -32.01
CA ASP A 93 21.74 -26.01 -32.52
C ASP A 93 20.86 -24.99 -31.77
N GLU A 94 19.59 -25.34 -31.49
CA GLU A 94 18.69 -24.48 -30.71
C GLU A 94 19.14 -24.34 -29.25
N TYR A 95 19.62 -25.43 -28.64
CA TYR A 95 20.17 -25.40 -27.28
C TYR A 95 21.40 -24.49 -27.21
N GLU A 96 22.37 -24.66 -28.12
CA GLU A 96 23.56 -23.82 -28.18
C GLU A 96 23.19 -22.35 -28.43
N TYR A 97 22.29 -22.08 -29.38
CA TYR A 97 21.79 -20.74 -29.64
C TYR A 97 21.19 -20.11 -28.39
N PHE A 98 20.30 -20.81 -27.68
CA PHE A 98 19.60 -20.27 -26.51
C PHE A 98 20.57 -20.05 -25.33
N VAL A 99 21.51 -20.96 -25.09
CA VAL A 99 22.56 -20.79 -24.07
C VAL A 99 23.42 -19.56 -24.37
N ASN A 100 23.88 -19.40 -25.62
CA ASN A 100 24.67 -18.25 -26.03
C ASN A 100 23.89 -16.94 -25.90
N GLU A 101 22.60 -16.95 -26.20
CA GLU A 101 21.74 -15.77 -26.08
C GLU A 101 21.57 -15.32 -24.62
N ILE A 102 21.33 -16.26 -23.69
CA ILE A 102 21.30 -15.96 -22.25
C ILE A 102 22.64 -15.36 -21.79
N CYS A 103 23.75 -15.94 -22.24
CA CYS A 103 25.08 -15.44 -21.90
C CYS A 103 25.33 -14.02 -22.45
N ASN A 104 24.94 -13.75 -23.69
CA ASN A 104 25.14 -12.47 -24.34
C ASN A 104 24.26 -11.36 -23.76
N LEU A 105 23.00 -11.66 -23.44
CA LEU A 105 22.04 -10.68 -22.94
C LEU A 105 22.24 -10.35 -21.45
N TYR A 106 22.57 -11.33 -20.61
CA TYR A 106 22.57 -11.17 -19.15
C TYR A 106 23.95 -11.32 -18.49
N ILE A 107 24.83 -12.18 -19.03
CA ILE A 107 26.07 -12.62 -18.34
C ILE A 107 27.32 -11.94 -18.90
N LYS A 108 27.30 -11.40 -20.11
CA LYS A 108 28.45 -10.72 -20.69
C LYS A 108 28.60 -9.32 -20.07
N VAL A 109 29.85 -8.91 -19.81
CA VAL A 109 30.14 -7.55 -19.32
C VAL A 109 29.79 -6.53 -20.41
N GLY A 110 29.06 -5.49 -20.04
CA GLY A 110 28.54 -4.48 -20.96
C GLY A 110 27.33 -4.93 -21.77
N SER A 111 26.66 -6.00 -21.36
CA SER A 111 25.38 -6.40 -21.96
C SER A 111 24.27 -5.44 -21.55
N GLU A 112 23.26 -5.28 -22.41
CA GLU A 112 22.15 -4.35 -22.17
C GLU A 112 21.35 -4.69 -20.91
N LEU A 113 21.19 -5.98 -20.62
CA LEU A 113 20.48 -6.50 -19.45
C LEU A 113 21.46 -7.21 -18.50
N GLU A 114 22.67 -6.67 -18.36
CA GLU A 114 23.70 -7.25 -17.51
C GLU A 114 23.20 -7.43 -16.07
N ILE A 115 23.11 -8.68 -15.61
CA ILE A 115 22.76 -8.95 -14.22
C ILE A 115 23.95 -8.69 -13.29
N ASN A 116 23.63 -8.22 -12.08
CA ASN A 116 24.61 -7.93 -11.04
C ASN A 116 25.04 -9.23 -10.35
N ILE A 117 26.16 -9.80 -10.80
CA ILE A 117 26.78 -11.00 -10.24
C ILE A 117 28.28 -10.77 -10.06
N SER A 118 28.88 -11.47 -9.09
CA SER A 118 30.31 -11.32 -8.85
C SER A 118 31.13 -11.74 -10.07
N TYR A 119 32.24 -11.03 -10.33
CA TYR A 119 33.15 -11.33 -11.44
C TYR A 119 33.61 -12.80 -11.42
N LYS A 120 33.88 -13.34 -10.22
CA LYS A 120 34.26 -14.75 -10.03
C LYS A 120 33.16 -15.72 -10.48
N ASN A 121 31.90 -15.46 -10.13
CA ASN A 121 30.77 -16.31 -10.53
C ASN A 121 30.53 -16.21 -12.04
N ARG A 122 30.68 -15.01 -12.61
CA ARG A 122 30.60 -14.77 -14.05
C ARG A 122 31.63 -15.58 -14.83
N LEU A 123 32.91 -15.51 -14.44
CA LEU A 123 33.97 -16.29 -15.07
C LEU A 123 33.68 -17.80 -14.99
N ARG A 124 33.34 -18.28 -13.80
CA ARG A 124 33.02 -19.70 -13.57
C ARG A 124 31.86 -20.17 -14.44
N LEU A 125 30.78 -19.39 -14.53
CA LEU A 125 29.63 -19.73 -15.37
C LEU A 125 30.04 -19.78 -16.86
N MET A 126 30.80 -18.79 -17.34
CA MET A 126 31.24 -18.76 -18.73
C MET A 126 32.19 -19.92 -19.09
N GLU A 127 33.05 -20.34 -18.15
CA GLU A 127 33.89 -21.54 -18.30
C GLU A 127 33.04 -22.81 -18.34
N GLN A 128 32.05 -22.93 -17.46
CA GLN A 128 31.13 -24.06 -17.42
C GLN A 128 30.32 -24.16 -18.72
N VAL A 129 29.76 -23.04 -19.20
CA VAL A 129 29.03 -22.97 -20.48
C VAL A 129 29.89 -23.46 -21.64
N LYS A 130 31.14 -22.99 -21.75
CA LYS A 130 32.07 -23.44 -22.80
C LYS A 130 32.36 -24.94 -22.72
N ALA A 131 32.54 -25.47 -21.51
CA ALA A 131 32.78 -26.89 -21.30
C ALA A 131 31.56 -27.74 -21.70
N THR A 132 30.36 -27.32 -21.28
CA THR A 132 29.08 -27.99 -21.57
C THR A 132 28.78 -28.02 -23.07
N LEU A 133 28.92 -26.88 -23.76
CA LEU A 133 28.72 -26.80 -25.21
C LEU A 133 29.73 -27.67 -25.98
N LYS A 134 31.01 -27.67 -25.57
CA LYS A 134 32.03 -28.53 -26.18
C LYS A 134 31.75 -30.02 -25.97
N ALA A 135 31.22 -30.39 -24.82
CA ALA A 135 30.85 -31.76 -24.49
C ALA A 135 29.54 -32.21 -25.17
N LYS A 136 28.80 -31.29 -25.81
CA LYS A 136 27.44 -31.50 -26.33
C LYS A 136 26.48 -32.02 -25.27
N ASP A 137 26.72 -31.64 -24.02
CA ASP A 137 25.90 -32.04 -22.88
C ASP A 137 24.74 -31.05 -22.71
N ARG A 138 23.51 -31.55 -22.67
CA ARG A 138 22.30 -30.73 -22.56
C ARG A 138 21.87 -30.58 -21.11
N ASP A 139 22.76 -29.96 -20.32
CA ASP A 139 22.50 -29.68 -18.91
C ASP A 139 21.46 -28.56 -18.76
N SER A 140 20.20 -28.94 -18.51
CA SER A 140 19.14 -27.97 -18.22
C SER A 140 19.43 -27.11 -16.98
N SER A 141 20.31 -27.56 -16.07
CA SER A 141 20.65 -26.88 -14.83
C SER A 141 21.89 -25.98 -14.91
N LEU A 142 22.40 -25.74 -16.13
CA LEU A 142 23.62 -24.97 -16.40
C LEU A 142 23.67 -23.62 -15.68
N PHE A 143 22.55 -22.91 -15.64
CA PHE A 143 22.43 -21.58 -15.01
C PHE A 143 21.99 -21.64 -13.53
N GLY A 144 21.75 -22.82 -12.97
CA GLY A 144 21.16 -23.02 -11.65
C GLY A 144 21.87 -22.30 -10.49
N PRO A 145 23.22 -22.30 -10.39
CA PRO A 145 23.92 -21.55 -9.36
C PRO A 145 23.66 -20.03 -9.43
N THR A 146 23.77 -19.45 -10.62
CA THR A 146 23.57 -18.01 -10.87
C THR A 146 22.10 -17.63 -10.69
N TYR A 147 21.18 -18.46 -11.18
CA TYR A 147 19.74 -18.33 -10.95
C TYR A 147 19.40 -18.20 -9.46
N ARG A 148 19.93 -19.11 -8.61
CA ARG A 148 19.67 -19.07 -7.17
C ARG A 148 20.22 -17.81 -6.49
N GLU A 149 21.36 -17.31 -6.94
CA GLU A 149 21.95 -16.07 -6.43
C GLU A 149 21.07 -14.86 -6.79
N THR A 150 20.70 -14.72 -8.07
CA THR A 150 19.84 -13.64 -8.55
C THR A 150 18.43 -13.70 -7.93
N TYR A 151 17.86 -14.91 -7.82
CA TYR A 151 16.57 -15.13 -7.15
C TYR A 151 16.59 -14.64 -5.71
N ARG A 152 17.62 -15.03 -4.93
CA ARG A 152 17.76 -14.58 -3.54
C ARG A 152 17.95 -13.08 -3.42
N MET A 153 18.63 -12.46 -4.37
CA MET A 153 18.81 -11.02 -4.41
C MET A 153 17.47 -10.30 -4.59
N ILE A 154 16.68 -10.70 -5.59
CA ILE A 154 15.32 -10.14 -5.80
C ILE A 154 14.44 -10.42 -4.59
N GLU A 155 14.43 -11.66 -4.08
CA GLU A 155 13.56 -12.08 -2.97
C GLU A 155 13.80 -11.27 -1.70
N ARG A 156 15.08 -11.02 -1.35
CA ARG A 156 15.44 -10.33 -0.10
C ARG A 156 15.33 -8.81 -0.19
N ASP A 157 15.49 -8.25 -1.38
CA ASP A 157 15.57 -6.80 -1.57
C ASP A 157 14.32 -6.25 -2.27
N THR A 158 14.22 -6.45 -3.59
CA THR A 158 13.14 -5.91 -4.42
C THR A 158 11.77 -6.44 -4.03
N PHE A 159 11.64 -7.75 -3.84
CA PHE A 159 10.35 -8.38 -3.52
C PHE A 159 9.85 -7.99 -2.13
N LEU A 160 10.74 -7.78 -1.16
CA LEU A 160 10.36 -7.30 0.16
C LEU A 160 9.75 -5.88 0.09
N ARG A 161 10.35 -4.98 -0.70
CA ARG A 161 9.78 -3.65 -0.96
C ARG A 161 8.46 -3.73 -1.72
N PHE A 162 8.35 -4.62 -2.71
CA PHE A 162 7.10 -4.86 -3.43
C PHE A 162 5.97 -5.30 -2.49
N LYS A 163 6.24 -6.24 -1.57
CA LYS A 163 5.29 -6.68 -0.54
C LYS A 163 4.84 -5.53 0.33
N GLN A 164 5.77 -4.69 0.77
CA GLN A 164 5.44 -3.49 1.54
C GLN A 164 4.54 -2.56 0.73
N LEU A 165 4.86 -2.28 -0.53
CA LEU A 165 4.04 -1.42 -1.39
C LEU A 165 2.63 -1.97 -1.60
N ALA A 166 2.49 -3.28 -1.88
CA ALA A 166 1.20 -3.92 -2.05
C ALA A 166 0.36 -3.86 -0.75
N ALA A 167 1.00 -4.09 0.40
CA ALA A 167 0.38 -3.96 1.72
C ALA A 167 -0.14 -2.54 1.97
N LEU A 168 0.68 -1.53 1.62
CA LEU A 168 0.31 -0.12 1.73
C LEU A 168 -0.91 0.19 0.85
N GLN A 169 -0.94 -0.29 -0.38
CA GLN A 169 -2.06 -0.09 -1.29
C GLN A 169 -3.35 -0.71 -0.75
N GLU A 170 -3.30 -1.93 -0.22
CA GLU A 170 -4.46 -2.59 0.39
C GLU A 170 -4.96 -1.78 1.59
N CYS A 171 -4.07 -1.31 2.45
CA CYS A 171 -4.45 -0.49 3.61
C CYS A 171 -5.13 0.83 3.20
N VAL A 172 -4.70 1.47 2.10
CA VAL A 172 -5.37 2.66 1.55
C VAL A 172 -6.77 2.32 1.02
N VAL A 173 -6.90 1.21 0.28
CA VAL A 173 -8.20 0.73 -0.23
C VAL A 173 -9.16 0.44 0.92
N GLU A 174 -8.70 -0.23 1.97
CA GLU A 174 -9.50 -0.52 3.16
C GLU A 174 -9.91 0.76 3.90
N ALA A 175 -9.02 1.77 4.00
CA ALA A 175 -9.38 3.06 4.57
C ALA A 175 -10.49 3.77 3.76
N ARG A 176 -10.44 3.69 2.42
CA ARG A 176 -11.49 4.26 1.54
C ARG A 176 -12.81 3.49 1.66
N LYS A 177 -12.77 2.16 1.70
CA LYS A 177 -13.97 1.33 1.96
C LYS A 177 -14.58 1.66 3.32
N ALA A 178 -13.75 1.85 4.34
CA ALA A 178 -14.21 2.25 5.66
C ALA A 178 -14.89 3.63 5.61
N ALA A 179 -14.38 4.60 4.85
CA ALA A 179 -15.07 5.89 4.67
C ALA A 179 -16.40 5.74 3.92
N LEU A 180 -16.46 4.87 2.91
CA LEU A 180 -17.66 4.56 2.12
C LEU A 180 -18.57 3.52 2.76
N TRP A 181 -18.51 3.35 4.09
CA TRP A 181 -19.24 2.27 4.79
C TRP A 181 -20.74 2.22 4.48
N CYS A 182 -21.40 3.36 4.30
CA CYS A 182 -22.82 3.40 3.95
C CYS A 182 -23.12 2.93 2.51
N PHE A 183 -22.15 2.98 1.61
CA PHE A 183 -22.26 2.53 0.22
C PHE A 183 -21.73 1.10 0.02
N CYS A 184 -20.74 0.69 0.82
CA CYS A 184 -20.25 -0.67 0.85
C CYS A 184 -21.22 -1.55 1.65
N ARG A 185 -22.15 -2.19 0.95
CA ARG A 185 -23.16 -3.11 1.48
C ARG A 185 -22.51 -4.36 2.10
N GLU A 186 -21.88 -4.22 3.26
CA GLU A 186 -21.53 -5.38 4.09
C GLU A 186 -22.84 -6.11 4.41
N LYS A 187 -22.86 -7.44 4.28
CA LYS A 187 -24.03 -8.25 4.62
C LYS A 187 -24.23 -8.19 6.14
N GLY A 188 -24.98 -7.17 6.59
CA GLY A 188 -25.31 -6.94 8.00
C GLY A 188 -24.31 -6.01 8.71
N PRO A 189 -24.35 -4.69 8.47
CA PRO A 189 -23.61 -3.74 9.29
C PRO A 189 -24.06 -3.85 10.75
N THR A 190 -23.22 -4.44 11.59
CA THR A 190 -23.44 -4.39 13.04
C THR A 190 -23.10 -2.98 13.52
N CYS A 191 -23.83 -2.45 14.51
CA CYS A 191 -23.47 -1.16 15.14
C CYS A 191 -22.02 -1.14 15.64
N GLY A 192 -21.49 -2.29 16.07
CA GLY A 192 -20.07 -2.41 16.48
C GLY A 192 -19.08 -2.18 15.33
N SER A 193 -19.40 -2.62 14.11
CA SER A 193 -18.55 -2.40 12.92
C SER A 193 -18.44 -0.92 12.53
N PHE A 194 -19.50 -0.15 12.78
CA PHE A 194 -19.57 1.29 12.51
C PHE A 194 -18.57 2.09 13.34
N PHE A 195 -18.37 1.72 14.61
CA PHE A 195 -17.39 2.36 15.50
C PHE A 195 -15.99 1.75 15.38
N LYS A 196 -15.79 0.74 14.52
CA LYS A 196 -14.49 0.11 14.32
C LYS A 196 -13.61 1.00 13.45
N ILE A 197 -12.66 1.66 14.08
CA ILE A 197 -11.69 2.52 13.39
C ILE A 197 -10.61 1.66 12.72
N PRO A 198 -10.24 1.93 11.45
CA PRO A 198 -9.16 1.22 10.77
C PRO A 198 -7.85 1.27 11.56
N ASN A 199 -7.13 0.15 11.57
CA ASN A 199 -5.81 -0.01 12.17
C ASN A 199 -5.03 -0.93 11.23
N PRO A 200 -3.84 -0.54 10.74
CA PRO A 200 -3.06 0.65 11.10
C PRO A 200 -3.58 1.99 10.53
N THR A 201 -3.10 3.11 11.08
CA THR A 201 -3.45 4.46 10.61
C THR A 201 -2.37 4.98 9.67
N ASN A 202 -2.79 5.50 8.51
CA ASN A 202 -1.90 6.18 7.59
C ASN A 202 -1.43 7.52 8.19
N VAL A 203 -0.11 7.66 8.32
CA VAL A 203 0.55 8.84 8.89
C VAL A 203 0.29 10.09 8.06
N LEU A 204 0.32 9.98 6.74
CA LEU A 204 0.04 11.08 5.82
C LEU A 204 -1.37 11.60 6.04
N HIS A 205 -2.35 10.69 6.11
CA HIS A 205 -3.74 11.10 6.34
C HIS A 205 -3.84 11.88 7.66
N TYR A 206 -3.31 11.32 8.75
CA TYR A 206 -3.27 11.98 10.05
C TYR A 206 -2.67 13.40 10.00
N ARG A 207 -1.53 13.58 9.30
CA ARG A 207 -0.89 14.89 9.13
C ARG A 207 -1.79 15.88 8.39
N LEU A 208 -2.42 15.43 7.31
CA LEU A 208 -3.33 16.28 6.53
C LEU A 208 -4.54 16.70 7.36
N TYR A 209 -5.10 15.81 8.19
CA TYR A 209 -6.17 16.19 9.11
C TYR A 209 -5.73 17.25 10.11
N ARG A 210 -4.55 17.06 10.71
CA ARG A 210 -3.97 18.04 11.64
C ARG A 210 -3.75 19.38 10.97
N LEU A 211 -3.25 19.38 9.74
CA LEU A 211 -3.04 20.58 8.95
C LEU A 211 -4.36 21.31 8.67
N ILE A 212 -5.40 20.59 8.22
CA ILE A 212 -6.73 21.18 7.98
C ILE A 212 -7.31 21.76 9.28
N ALA A 213 -7.24 21.02 10.38
CA ALA A 213 -7.70 21.49 11.68
C ALA A 213 -6.95 22.74 12.16
N SER A 214 -5.62 22.79 11.98
CA SER A 214 -4.80 23.96 12.29
C SER A 214 -5.13 25.17 11.41
N ILE A 215 -5.39 24.95 10.11
CA ILE A 215 -5.80 26.03 9.19
C ILE A 215 -7.16 26.60 9.62
N LEU A 216 -8.14 25.75 9.94
CA LEU A 216 -9.45 26.20 10.42
C LEU A 216 -9.36 26.99 11.72
N ASN A 217 -8.53 26.55 12.67
CA ASN A 217 -8.26 27.28 13.89
C ASN A 217 -7.58 28.63 13.62
N THR A 218 -6.62 28.68 12.69
CA THR A 218 -5.94 29.91 12.31
C THR A 218 -6.92 30.92 11.69
N ILE A 219 -7.79 30.46 10.79
CA ILE A 219 -8.83 31.30 10.19
C ILE A 219 -9.78 31.83 11.28
N ALA A 220 -10.22 30.97 12.20
CA ALA A 220 -11.09 31.37 13.30
C ALA A 220 -10.45 32.44 14.18
N LEU A 221 -9.18 32.27 14.54
CA LEU A 221 -8.43 33.23 15.35
C LEU A 221 -8.24 34.57 14.64
N PHE A 222 -7.91 34.54 13.35
CA PHE A 222 -7.73 35.75 12.56
C PHE A 222 -9.05 36.51 12.44
N VAL A 223 -10.15 35.81 12.10
CA VAL A 223 -11.48 36.41 12.01
C VAL A 223 -11.89 37.03 13.34
N TYR A 224 -11.68 36.31 14.45
CA TYR A 224 -12.01 36.79 15.79
C TYR A 224 -11.20 38.03 16.19
N GLY A 225 -9.88 38.04 15.92
CA GLY A 225 -9.00 39.14 16.27
C GLY A 225 -9.26 40.44 15.50
N PHE A 226 -9.67 40.36 14.22
CA PHE A 226 -9.88 41.54 13.38
C PHE A 226 -11.33 42.03 13.33
N HIS A 227 -12.30 41.13 13.46
CA HIS A 227 -13.72 41.44 13.23
C HIS A 227 -14.60 41.14 14.45
N GLY A 228 -14.00 40.80 15.59
CA GLY A 228 -14.73 40.36 16.78
C GLY A 228 -15.44 39.01 16.57
N PRO A 229 -16.49 38.70 17.34
CA PRO A 229 -17.23 37.43 17.25
C PRO A 229 -18.05 37.34 15.95
N ALA A 230 -17.39 37.20 14.80
CA ALA A 230 -18.03 37.03 13.51
C ALA A 230 -18.45 35.57 13.28
N HIS A 231 -19.60 35.38 12.63
CA HIS A 231 -20.21 34.06 12.37
C HIS A 231 -19.26 33.07 11.66
N ILE A 232 -18.33 33.57 10.84
CA ILE A 232 -17.35 32.74 10.11
C ILE A 232 -16.38 32.05 11.07
N GLY A 233 -15.90 32.75 12.11
CA GLY A 233 -14.99 32.17 13.10
C GLY A 233 -15.64 31.04 13.88
N TYR A 234 -16.90 31.24 14.30
CA TYR A 234 -17.70 30.21 14.96
C TYR A 234 -17.96 29.01 14.05
N LEU A 235 -18.26 29.23 12.77
CA LEU A 235 -18.45 28.17 11.81
C LEU A 235 -17.17 27.32 11.65
N CYS A 236 -16.00 27.94 11.52
CA CYS A 236 -14.72 27.23 11.43
C CYS A 236 -14.45 26.38 12.67
N LEU A 237 -14.68 26.92 13.87
CA LEU A 237 -14.50 26.18 15.11
C LEU A 237 -15.50 25.02 15.25
N PHE A 238 -16.77 25.26 14.91
CA PHE A 238 -17.81 24.22 14.97
C PHE A 238 -17.53 23.08 13.99
N LEU A 239 -17.13 23.41 12.76
CA LEU A 239 -16.70 22.42 11.77
C LEU A 239 -15.50 21.61 12.27
N ASN A 240 -14.52 22.27 12.88
CA ASN A 240 -13.34 21.60 13.43
C ASN A 240 -13.70 20.65 14.58
N LEU A 241 -14.49 21.11 15.55
CA LEU A 241 -14.95 20.28 16.66
C LEU A 241 -15.81 19.11 16.18
N GLY A 242 -16.77 19.36 15.28
CA GLY A 242 -17.62 18.33 14.70
C GLY A 242 -16.81 17.26 13.97
N GLY A 243 -15.84 17.66 13.14
CA GLY A 243 -14.94 16.74 12.46
C GLY A 243 -14.11 15.89 13.42
N LEU A 244 -13.51 16.51 14.45
CA LEU A 244 -12.72 15.80 15.46
C LEU A 244 -13.55 14.80 16.29
N LEU A 245 -14.78 15.18 16.68
CA LEU A 245 -15.68 14.30 17.44
C LEU A 245 -16.18 13.13 16.59
N LEU A 246 -16.65 13.40 15.36
CA LEU A 246 -17.08 12.35 14.44
C LEU A 246 -15.93 11.39 14.16
N ARG A 247 -14.72 11.91 13.95
CA ARG A 247 -13.53 11.09 13.77
C ARG A 247 -13.20 10.22 14.98
N ALA A 248 -13.26 10.79 16.19
CA ALA A 248 -12.99 10.04 17.43
C ALA A 248 -14.01 8.91 17.66
N ILE A 249 -15.27 9.13 17.29
CA ILE A 249 -16.37 8.18 17.52
C ILE A 249 -16.42 7.12 16.42
N CYS A 250 -16.55 7.53 15.16
CA CYS A 250 -16.81 6.65 14.02
C CYS A 250 -15.65 6.51 13.02
N GLY A 251 -14.49 7.11 13.32
CA GLY A 251 -13.35 7.12 12.41
C GLY A 251 -13.64 7.93 11.14
N PRO A 252 -13.17 7.49 9.95
CA PRO A 252 -13.32 8.27 8.73
C PRO A 252 -14.75 8.28 8.13
N ARG A 253 -15.70 7.54 8.71
CA ARG A 253 -17.04 7.28 8.13
C ARG A 253 -17.92 8.51 7.98
N LEU A 254 -17.90 9.40 8.97
CA LEU A 254 -18.76 10.60 8.99
C LEU A 254 -17.97 11.92 9.05
N ASP A 255 -16.64 11.85 9.08
CA ASP A 255 -15.81 13.04 9.15
C ASP A 255 -15.66 13.65 7.74
N PRO A 256 -16.22 14.85 7.46
CA PRO A 256 -16.15 15.46 6.13
C PRO A 256 -14.70 15.76 5.71
N PHE A 257 -13.81 16.02 6.66
CA PHE A 257 -12.40 16.17 6.36
C PHE A 257 -11.80 14.84 5.91
N SER A 258 -12.29 13.71 6.45
CA SER A 258 -11.88 12.38 6.02
C SER A 258 -12.15 12.12 4.56
N PHE A 259 -13.28 12.59 4.06
CA PHE A 259 -13.56 12.51 2.63
C PHE A 259 -12.60 13.38 1.81
N LEU A 260 -12.39 14.63 2.22
CA LEU A 260 -11.45 15.53 1.54
C LEU A 260 -10.03 14.94 1.48
N VAL A 261 -9.54 14.39 2.59
CA VAL A 261 -8.20 13.81 2.64
C VAL A 261 -8.09 12.51 1.83
N LEU A 262 -9.04 11.59 1.98
CA LEU A 262 -8.97 10.25 1.36
C LEU A 262 -9.25 10.25 -0.14
N PHE A 263 -10.15 11.13 -0.61
CA PHE A 263 -10.63 11.12 -1.99
C PHE A 263 -10.12 12.29 -2.83
N VAL A 264 -9.64 13.37 -2.21
CA VAL A 264 -9.11 14.53 -2.94
C VAL A 264 -7.61 14.65 -2.70
N LEU A 265 -7.17 14.90 -1.47
CA LEU A 265 -5.77 15.26 -1.20
C LEU A 265 -4.79 14.09 -1.35
N GLU A 266 -5.10 12.89 -0.86
CA GLU A 266 -4.20 11.74 -0.98
C GLU A 266 -3.93 11.34 -2.43
N PRO A 267 -4.92 11.25 -3.33
CA PRO A 267 -4.66 11.00 -4.75
C PRO A 267 -3.70 12.03 -5.38
N PHE A 268 -3.86 13.32 -5.07
CA PHE A 268 -2.97 14.36 -5.56
C PHE A 268 -1.56 14.21 -5.01
N ILE A 269 -1.41 14.01 -3.70
CA ILE A 269 -0.09 13.86 -3.06
C ILE A 269 0.65 12.64 -3.60
N ARG A 270 -0.06 11.54 -3.82
CA ARG A 270 0.50 10.31 -4.39
C ARG A 270 0.86 10.47 -5.86
N HIS A 271 0.02 11.17 -6.64
CA HIS A 271 0.32 11.45 -8.05
C HIS A 271 1.62 12.25 -8.21
N PHE A 272 1.86 13.23 -7.35
CA PHE A 272 3.06 14.07 -7.39
C PHE A 272 4.22 13.52 -6.52
N ASN A 273 4.04 12.37 -5.89
CA ASN A 273 5.02 11.77 -4.97
C ASN A 273 5.56 12.76 -3.91
N ILE A 274 4.70 13.64 -3.39
CA ILE A 274 5.10 14.74 -2.48
C ILE A 274 5.48 14.21 -1.09
N ALA A 275 4.85 13.12 -0.65
CA ALA A 275 5.06 12.55 0.67
C ALA A 275 4.88 11.03 0.67
N GLU A 276 5.72 10.35 1.46
CA GLU A 276 5.66 8.90 1.62
C GLU A 276 4.51 8.47 2.54
N THR A 277 3.78 7.43 2.14
CA THR A 277 2.71 6.84 2.97
C THR A 277 3.29 5.83 3.96
N LYS A 278 3.34 6.20 5.23
CA LYS A 278 3.71 5.30 6.34
C LYS A 278 2.46 4.88 7.12
N PHE A 279 2.44 3.66 7.64
CA PHE A 279 1.38 3.18 8.53
C PHE A 279 1.94 2.88 9.91
N VAL A 280 1.24 3.34 10.95
CA VAL A 280 1.65 3.16 12.35
C VAL A 280 0.49 2.62 13.18
N SER A 281 0.80 1.83 14.21
CA SER A 281 -0.17 1.30 15.15
C SER A 281 -0.96 2.42 15.85
N ASN A 282 -2.27 2.25 15.92
CA ASN A 282 -3.21 3.34 16.17
C ASN A 282 -3.32 3.78 17.65
N LYS A 283 -2.70 3.09 18.62
CA LYS A 283 -2.99 3.30 20.06
C LYS A 283 -2.65 4.71 20.56
N SER A 284 -1.46 5.23 20.29
CA SER A 284 -1.03 6.56 20.77
C SER A 284 -1.73 7.72 20.02
N ARG A 285 -1.97 7.54 18.72
CA ARG A 285 -2.55 8.58 17.87
C ARG A 285 -4.02 8.87 18.18
N ARG A 286 -4.80 7.84 18.53
CA ARG A 286 -6.19 8.02 18.97
C ARG A 286 -6.30 8.89 20.21
N TRP A 287 -5.41 8.67 21.17
CA TRP A 287 -5.37 9.52 22.38
C TRP A 287 -5.06 10.98 22.00
N GLY A 288 -4.13 11.19 21.07
CA GLY A 288 -3.85 12.52 20.53
C GLY A 288 -5.05 13.18 19.84
N GLU A 289 -5.84 12.43 19.06
CA GLU A 289 -7.07 12.94 18.42
C GLU A 289 -8.12 13.32 19.47
N GLY A 290 -8.36 12.46 20.46
CA GLY A 290 -9.28 12.73 21.57
C GLY A 290 -8.88 13.96 22.39
N MET A 291 -7.61 14.08 22.76
CA MET A 291 -7.10 15.27 23.46
C MET A 291 -7.24 16.53 22.62
N SER A 292 -7.07 16.44 21.29
CA SER A 292 -7.30 17.58 20.41
C SER A 292 -8.75 18.01 20.36
N ALA A 293 -9.70 17.07 20.38
CA ALA A 293 -11.13 17.38 20.44
C ALA A 293 -11.46 18.10 21.75
N VAL A 294 -10.94 17.61 22.88
CA VAL A 294 -11.10 18.25 24.20
C VAL A 294 -10.53 19.68 24.19
N TRP A 295 -9.32 19.87 23.67
CA TRP A 295 -8.73 21.21 23.57
C TRP A 295 -9.54 22.16 22.68
N THR A 296 -10.01 21.67 21.52
CA THR A 296 -10.86 22.48 20.62
C THR A 296 -12.18 22.87 21.29
N ALA A 297 -12.79 21.94 22.04
CA ALA A 297 -14.00 22.22 22.81
C ALA A 297 -13.76 23.29 23.87
N LEU A 298 -12.64 23.23 24.60
CA LEU A 298 -12.25 24.26 25.57
C LEU A 298 -12.04 25.62 24.91
N VAL A 299 -11.41 25.68 23.74
CA VAL A 299 -11.26 26.92 22.96
C VAL A 299 -12.64 27.48 22.60
N ILE A 300 -13.55 26.65 22.07
CA ILE A 300 -14.91 27.08 21.69
C ILE A 300 -15.68 27.64 22.87
N VAL A 301 -15.72 26.91 23.98
CA VAL A 301 -16.39 27.35 25.22
C VAL A 301 -15.80 28.68 25.66
N SER A 302 -14.48 28.82 25.61
CA SER A 302 -13.85 30.03 26.10
C SER A 302 -14.05 31.24 25.19
N VAL A 303 -14.11 31.03 23.86
CA VAL A 303 -14.53 32.06 22.89
C VAL A 303 -15.98 32.48 23.14
N TYR A 304 -16.87 31.51 23.38
CA TYR A 304 -18.29 31.76 23.64
C TYR A 304 -18.52 32.61 24.89
N PHE A 305 -17.74 32.36 25.95
CA PHE A 305 -17.80 33.12 27.21
C PHE A 305 -16.89 34.36 27.25
N GLN A 306 -16.24 34.72 26.12
CA GLN A 306 -15.43 35.93 25.98
C GLN A 306 -14.29 36.07 27.02
N PHE A 307 -13.57 34.99 27.33
CA PHE A 307 -12.37 35.12 28.18
C PHE A 307 -11.24 35.84 27.42
N ASP A 308 -10.75 36.97 27.94
CA ASP A 308 -9.98 37.95 27.15
C ASP A 308 -8.63 37.49 26.60
N ILE A 309 -7.76 36.85 27.40
CA ILE A 309 -6.35 36.61 27.01
C ILE A 309 -5.98 35.12 27.01
N GLY A 310 -6.49 34.34 27.96
CA GLY A 310 -6.15 32.92 28.10
C GLY A 310 -6.55 32.08 26.87
N VAL A 311 -7.59 32.50 26.16
CA VAL A 311 -8.14 31.78 24.99
C VAL A 311 -7.21 31.85 23.79
N TYR A 312 -6.64 33.02 23.55
CA TYR A 312 -5.68 33.20 22.46
C TYR A 312 -4.43 32.36 22.70
N VAL A 313 -3.91 32.33 23.93
CA VAL A 313 -2.73 31.52 24.26
C VAL A 313 -3.02 30.03 24.04
N LEU A 314 -4.18 29.54 24.49
CA LEU A 314 -4.58 28.14 24.30
C LEU A 314 -4.78 27.79 22.82
N ALA A 315 -5.46 28.63 22.07
CA ALA A 315 -5.75 28.38 20.66
C ALA A 315 -4.50 28.49 19.77
N ILE A 316 -3.61 29.46 20.05
CA ILE A 316 -2.30 29.58 19.39
C ILE A 316 -1.44 28.36 19.72
N SER A 317 -1.37 27.97 21.00
CA SER A 317 -0.62 26.78 21.43
C SER A 317 -1.11 25.52 20.71
N GLN A 318 -2.43 25.29 20.68
CA GLN A 318 -3.02 24.16 19.97
C GLN A 318 -2.71 24.19 18.46
N THR A 319 -2.80 25.37 17.84
CA THR A 319 -2.52 25.55 16.41
C THR A 319 -1.07 25.26 16.08
N LEU A 320 -0.13 25.77 16.88
CA LEU A 320 1.31 25.51 16.77
C LEU A 320 1.60 24.02 16.97
N THR A 321 1.06 23.39 18.00
CA THR A 321 1.21 21.95 18.22
C THR A 321 0.67 21.14 17.04
N GLY A 322 -0.46 21.54 16.46
CA GLY A 322 -1.02 20.91 15.27
C GLY A 322 -0.11 21.04 14.03
N TYR A 323 0.49 22.22 13.81
CA TYR A 323 1.46 22.43 12.74
C TYR A 323 2.75 21.64 12.97
N VAL A 324 3.29 21.66 14.18
CA VAL A 324 4.46 20.86 14.56
C VAL A 324 4.19 19.40 14.23
N HIS A 325 3.10 18.81 14.71
CA HIS A 325 2.77 17.41 14.39
C HIS A 325 2.49 17.14 12.90
N ALA A 326 2.02 18.14 12.14
CA ALA A 326 1.82 17.99 10.70
C ALA A 326 3.15 17.92 9.94
N PHE A 327 4.19 18.61 10.42
CA PHE A 327 5.47 18.77 9.72
C PHE A 327 6.65 18.01 10.35
N THR A 328 6.59 17.62 11.61
CA THR A 328 7.66 16.85 12.25
C THR A 328 7.53 15.37 11.92
N ASP A 329 8.65 14.75 11.56
CA ASP A 329 8.77 13.30 11.51
C ASP A 329 8.69 12.70 12.91
N ASP A 330 7.71 11.80 13.10
CA ASP A 330 7.70 10.86 14.21
C ASP A 330 8.95 9.98 14.02
N LYS A 331 10.06 10.43 14.62
CA LYS A 331 11.30 9.66 14.74
C LYS A 331 11.08 8.43 15.60
#